data_AF-A0A9P3GN32-F1
#
_entry.id   AF-A0A9P3GN32-F1
#
_cell.length_a   1.000
_cell.length_b   1.000
_cell.length_c   1.000
_cell.angle_alpha   90.00
_cell.angle_beta   90.00
_cell.angle_gamma   90.00
#
_symmetry.space_group_name_H-M   'P 1'
#
loop_
_entity.id
_entity.type
_entity.pdbx_description
1 polymer ?
#
loop_
_entity_poly.entity_id
_entity_poly.type
_entity_poly.pdbx_seq_one_letter_code
_entity_poly.pdbx_strand_id
1 'polypeptide(L)'
;MEHLPLHRSLRSGYGDDAFVPAGLSSDSSDNDCCGDAPSEPSESDTSSDSGFDDLQAYLRTPEWRRGAREAVVSNWDACPTAYTNDSFLDRADPLFAQIQRTFLTKQQEVWGNITHLYTLDQSNENDPLSDDTAYLASVAAGTLASLRVADPAGVWVMQGWLFFPEEAF
;
A
#
# COMPACT_ATOMS: atom_id res chain seq x y z
N MET A 1 -43.75 -40.55 15.57
CA MET A 1 -43.20 -40.55 14.21
C MET A 1 -44.16 -39.75 13.35
N GLU A 2 -43.90 -38.46 13.21
CA GLU A 2 -44.62 -37.60 12.26
C GLU A 2 -43.60 -37.13 11.22
N HIS A 3 -43.94 -37.40 9.96
CA HIS A 3 -43.15 -37.10 8.79
C HIS A 3 -43.30 -35.62 8.42
N LEU A 4 -42.20 -34.89 8.38
CA LEU A 4 -42.12 -33.60 7.70
C LEU A 4 -41.86 -33.82 6.21
N PRO A 5 -42.61 -33.18 5.29
CA PRO A 5 -42.37 -33.31 3.86
C PRO A 5 -41.25 -32.39 3.37
N LEU A 6 -40.40 -32.96 2.52
CA LEU A 6 -39.42 -32.28 1.67
C LEU A 6 -40.10 -31.57 0.48
N HIS A 7 -39.35 -30.61 -0.06
CA HIS A 7 -39.52 -29.84 -1.31
C HIS A 7 -40.31 -28.53 -1.27
N ARG A 8 -39.56 -27.42 -1.26
CA ARG A 8 -39.86 -26.28 -2.14
C ARG A 8 -38.61 -25.95 -2.96
N SER A 9 -38.69 -26.23 -4.26
CA SER A 9 -37.79 -25.68 -5.28
C SER A 9 -37.96 -24.17 -5.29
N LEU A 10 -36.87 -23.43 -5.10
CA LEU A 10 -36.79 -22.04 -5.52
C LEU A 10 -35.95 -22.00 -6.79
N ARG A 11 -36.62 -21.51 -7.83
CA ARG A 11 -36.11 -21.35 -9.20
C ARG A 11 -34.97 -20.35 -9.23
N SER A 12 -34.06 -20.60 -10.17
CA SER A 12 -33.12 -19.64 -10.74
C SER A 12 -33.80 -18.28 -10.97
N GLY A 13 -33.18 -17.25 -10.42
CA GLY A 13 -33.55 -15.85 -10.57
C GLY A 13 -32.32 -14.97 -10.44
N TYR A 14 -31.23 -15.33 -11.11
CA TYR A 14 -30.20 -14.37 -11.48
C TYR A 14 -30.58 -13.86 -12.86
N GLY A 15 -31.28 -12.73 -12.88
CA GLY A 15 -31.43 -11.91 -14.08
C GLY A 15 -30.16 -11.12 -14.31
N ASP A 16 -29.87 -10.89 -15.59
CA ASP A 16 -28.72 -10.17 -16.14
C ASP A 16 -28.74 -8.66 -15.81
N ASP A 17 -28.74 -8.30 -14.53
CA ASP A 17 -28.57 -6.93 -14.10
C ASP A 17 -27.12 -6.74 -13.65
N ALA A 18 -26.26 -6.51 -14.64
CA ALA A 18 -24.95 -5.92 -14.43
C ALA A 18 -25.13 -4.64 -13.61
N PHE A 19 -24.52 -4.60 -12.43
CA PHE A 19 -24.35 -3.36 -11.68
C PHE A 19 -23.48 -2.44 -12.55
N VAL A 20 -24.12 -1.52 -13.26
CA VAL A 20 -23.46 -0.41 -13.95
C VAL A 20 -23.32 0.70 -12.91
N PRO A 21 -22.11 1.03 -12.43
CA PRO A 21 -21.93 2.20 -11.59
C PRO A 21 -22.27 3.44 -12.43
N ALA A 22 -23.10 4.32 -11.86
CA ALA A 22 -23.47 5.56 -12.50
C ALA A 22 -22.22 6.43 -12.70
N GLY A 23 -21.87 6.68 -13.97
CA GLY A 23 -21.18 7.87 -14.44
C GLY A 23 -19.85 8.22 -13.77
N LEU A 24 -18.78 7.55 -14.18
CA LEU A 24 -17.47 8.21 -14.27
C LEU A 24 -17.31 8.67 -15.72
N SER A 25 -17.62 9.94 -15.98
CA SER A 25 -17.14 10.57 -17.20
C SER A 25 -15.64 10.72 -17.07
N SER A 26 -14.89 10.27 -18.07
CA SER A 26 -13.52 10.69 -18.29
C SER A 26 -13.52 12.16 -18.71
N ASP A 27 -13.79 13.07 -17.78
CA ASP A 27 -13.59 14.49 -18.02
C ASP A 27 -12.11 14.77 -17.75
N SER A 28 -11.36 15.08 -18.81
CA SER A 28 -9.94 15.43 -18.74
C SER A 28 -9.66 16.72 -17.96
N SER A 29 -10.66 17.27 -17.28
CA SER A 29 -10.58 18.45 -16.41
C SER A 29 -10.27 18.10 -14.95
N ASP A 30 -10.34 16.82 -14.55
CA ASP A 30 -10.01 16.37 -13.19
C ASP A 30 -8.50 16.09 -13.00
N ASN A 31 -7.66 16.36 -14.01
CA ASN A 31 -6.20 16.16 -13.95
C ASN A 31 -5.44 17.23 -13.14
N ASP A 32 -6.12 17.91 -12.20
CA ASP A 32 -5.46 18.80 -11.26
C ASP A 32 -5.01 18.00 -10.04
N CYS A 33 -3.92 17.25 -10.22
CA CYS A 33 -3.20 16.50 -9.20
C CYS A 33 -3.10 17.19 -7.84
N CYS A 34 -2.98 18.52 -7.87
CA CYS A 34 -2.88 19.37 -6.72
C CYS A 34 -3.50 20.71 -7.10
N GLY A 35 -4.81 20.90 -6.87
CA GLY A 35 -5.37 22.26 -6.83
C GLY A 35 -4.45 23.16 -6.00
N ASP A 36 -4.22 24.40 -6.47
CA ASP A 36 -3.22 25.37 -5.97
C ASP A 36 -2.73 25.01 -4.56
N ALA A 37 -1.49 24.52 -4.46
CA ALA A 37 -0.92 24.06 -3.20
C ALA A 37 -1.21 25.10 -2.10
N PRO A 38 -1.97 24.74 -1.04
CA PRO A 38 -2.24 25.67 0.03
C PRO A 38 -0.91 26.16 0.59
N SER A 39 -0.77 27.48 0.76
CA SER A 39 0.38 28.07 1.42
C SER A 39 0.67 27.29 2.70
N GLU A 40 1.91 26.82 2.85
CA GLU A 40 2.28 25.93 3.97
C GLU A 40 1.71 26.47 5.29
N PRO A 41 0.93 25.66 6.02
CA PRO A 41 0.49 26.07 7.35
C PRO A 41 1.75 26.30 8.19
N SER A 42 1.80 27.43 8.90
CA SER A 42 2.87 27.68 9.85
C SER A 42 2.95 26.49 10.82
N GLU A 43 4.10 25.82 10.88
CA GLU A 43 4.38 24.74 11.83
C GLU A 43 4.19 25.26 13.26
N SER A 44 2.98 25.16 13.80
CA SER A 44 2.69 25.56 15.19
C SER A 44 1.95 24.50 15.99
N ASP A 45 1.74 23.31 15.44
CA ASP A 45 1.19 22.18 16.19
C ASP A 45 2.31 21.19 16.53
N THR A 46 3.21 21.60 17.41
CA THR A 46 4.24 20.74 17.99
C THR A 46 3.66 20.01 19.20
N SER A 47 2.63 19.19 19.02
CA SER A 47 2.49 18.05 19.94
C SER A 47 3.56 17.06 19.51
N SER A 48 4.70 17.05 20.20
CA SER A 48 5.81 16.13 19.95
C SER A 48 5.31 14.69 20.07
N ASP A 49 4.91 14.07 18.97
CA ASP A 49 4.65 12.64 18.93
C ASP A 49 5.99 11.91 18.86
N SER A 50 6.67 11.92 20.03
CA SER A 50 8.05 11.45 20.22
C SER A 50 8.30 10.00 19.76
N GLY A 51 7.25 9.23 19.46
CA GLY A 51 7.36 7.85 19.00
C GLY A 51 8.05 7.70 17.65
N PHE A 52 7.91 8.68 16.74
CA PHE A 52 8.44 8.59 15.37
C PHE A 52 9.60 9.55 15.05
N ASP A 53 9.94 10.46 15.96
CA ASP A 53 11.02 11.44 15.76
C ASP A 53 12.36 10.78 15.44
N ASP A 54 12.68 9.66 16.11
CA ASP A 54 13.91 8.89 15.87
C ASP A 54 13.94 8.24 14.48
N LEU A 55 12.79 7.74 14.00
CA LEU A 55 12.69 7.16 12.66
C LEU A 55 12.84 8.25 11.59
N GLN A 56 12.20 9.39 11.80
CA GLN A 56 12.35 10.56 10.92
C GLN A 56 13.79 11.07 10.91
N ALA A 57 14.44 11.16 12.07
CA ALA A 57 15.85 11.53 12.18
C ALA A 57 16.77 10.53 11.48
N TYR A 58 16.52 9.22 11.64
CA TYR A 58 17.24 8.16 10.93
C TYR A 58 17.12 8.34 9.42
N LEU A 59 15.89 8.50 8.91
CA LEU A 59 15.62 8.66 7.48
C LEU A 59 16.19 9.95 6.86
N ARG A 60 16.37 11.02 7.66
CA ARG A 60 16.95 12.29 7.19
C ARG A 60 18.48 12.29 7.06
N THR A 61 19.18 11.27 7.58
CA THR A 61 20.65 11.19 7.44
C THR A 61 21.02 10.56 6.09
N PRO A 62 21.85 11.19 5.23
CA PRO A 62 22.21 10.60 3.93
C PRO A 62 23.01 9.29 4.02
N GLU A 63 23.44 8.91 5.22
CA GLU A 63 24.38 7.80 5.42
C GLU A 63 23.72 6.43 5.27
N TRP A 64 22.46 6.26 5.71
CA TRP A 64 21.76 4.99 5.54
C TRP A 64 21.46 4.69 4.07
N ARG A 65 21.32 5.74 3.23
CA ARG A 65 21.13 5.59 1.77
C ARG A 65 22.40 5.16 1.03
N ARG A 66 23.59 5.28 1.63
CA ARG A 66 24.85 4.83 0.99
C ARG A 66 24.87 3.31 0.89
N GLY A 67 24.39 2.78 -0.23
CA GLY A 67 24.33 1.34 -0.52
C GLY A 67 22.92 0.77 -0.62
N ALA A 68 21.89 1.59 -0.35
CA ALA A 68 20.50 1.23 -0.58
C ALA A 68 20.25 1.04 -2.08
N ARG A 69 19.66 -0.11 -2.44
CA ARG A 69 19.21 -0.35 -3.82
C ARG A 69 17.81 0.22 -4.01
N GLU A 70 17.74 1.45 -4.50
CA GLU A 70 16.49 2.15 -4.78
C GLU A 70 16.26 2.33 -6.28
N ALA A 71 15.00 2.35 -6.69
CA ALA A 71 14.58 2.75 -8.03
C ALA A 71 13.39 3.71 -7.94
N VAL A 72 13.40 4.76 -8.77
CA VAL A 72 12.24 5.64 -8.95
C VAL A 72 11.14 4.86 -9.65
N VAL A 73 9.93 4.94 -9.12
CA VAL A 73 8.80 4.11 -9.58
C VAL A 73 7.52 4.90 -9.83
N SER A 74 7.34 6.08 -9.25
CA SER A 74 6.08 6.82 -9.37
C SER A 74 6.14 7.97 -10.36
N ASN A 75 5.12 8.04 -11.19
CA ASN A 75 4.72 9.20 -11.99
C ASN A 75 3.19 9.23 -12.03
N TRP A 76 2.61 9.35 -10.84
CA TRP A 76 1.18 9.16 -10.64
C TRP A 76 0.40 10.31 -11.29
N ASP A 77 -0.59 9.97 -12.11
CA ASP A 77 -1.55 10.87 -12.78
C ASP A 77 -0.97 12.18 -13.38
N ALA A 78 0.23 12.11 -13.96
CA ALA A 78 0.94 13.26 -14.51
C ALA A 78 1.22 14.39 -13.50
N CYS A 79 1.24 14.08 -12.20
CA CYS A 79 1.59 15.04 -11.16
C CYS A 79 3.03 15.53 -11.33
N PRO A 80 3.30 16.82 -11.00
CA PRO A 80 4.66 17.34 -11.04
C PRO A 80 5.59 16.50 -10.16
N THR A 81 6.79 16.20 -10.66
CA THR A 81 7.79 15.38 -9.95
C THR A 81 8.21 15.92 -8.58
N ALA A 82 7.93 17.19 -8.29
CA ALA A 82 8.11 17.77 -6.96
C ALA A 82 7.15 17.19 -5.90
N TYR A 83 6.04 16.60 -6.33
CA TYR A 83 4.98 16.01 -5.48
C TYR A 83 4.74 14.52 -5.77
N THR A 84 5.52 13.92 -6.66
CA THR A 84 5.53 12.48 -6.96
C THR A 84 6.99 12.01 -7.03
N ASN A 85 7.32 11.01 -7.85
CA ASN A 85 8.69 10.54 -8.09
C ASN A 85 9.32 9.87 -6.85
N ASP A 86 8.50 9.08 -6.17
CA ASP A 86 8.88 8.21 -5.07
C ASP A 86 9.85 7.13 -5.54
N SER A 87 10.80 6.80 -4.66
CA SER A 87 11.68 5.66 -4.86
C SER A 87 11.24 4.47 -4.01
N PHE A 88 11.29 3.28 -4.59
CA PHE A 88 11.15 2.04 -3.85
C PHE A 88 12.51 1.45 -3.55
N LEU A 89 12.68 1.05 -2.29
CA LEU A 89 13.78 0.22 -1.86
C LEU A 89 13.53 -1.23 -2.33
N ASP A 90 14.54 -1.86 -2.91
CA ASP A 90 14.53 -3.26 -3.28
C ASP A 90 14.18 -4.13 -2.05
N ARG A 91 13.21 -5.02 -2.19
CA ARG A 91 12.72 -5.88 -1.11
C ARG A 91 13.74 -6.93 -0.69
N ALA A 92 14.74 -7.20 -1.55
CA ALA A 92 15.90 -8.03 -1.23
C ALA A 92 17.05 -7.23 -0.60
N ASP A 93 16.93 -5.90 -0.46
CA ASP A 93 17.90 -5.09 0.29
C ASP A 93 17.71 -5.34 1.80
N PRO A 94 18.78 -5.65 2.56
CA PRO A 94 18.68 -5.83 4.01
C PRO A 94 18.05 -4.64 4.75
N LEU A 95 18.19 -3.42 4.20
CA LEU A 95 17.58 -2.21 4.76
C LEU A 95 16.06 -2.29 4.76
N PHE A 96 15.44 -3.00 3.81
CA PHE A 96 13.98 -3.11 3.72
C PHE A 96 13.40 -3.76 4.97
N ALA A 97 13.97 -4.89 5.39
CA ALA A 97 13.57 -5.57 6.63
C ALA A 97 13.91 -4.75 7.88
N GLN A 98 15.01 -4.01 7.88
CA GLN A 98 15.39 -3.16 9.00
C GLN A 98 14.42 -1.99 9.21
N ILE A 99 14.04 -1.31 8.13
CA ILE A 99 13.07 -0.21 8.16
C ILE A 99 11.71 -0.73 8.59
N GLN A 100 11.24 -1.85 8.00
CA GLN A 100 9.96 -2.47 8.37
C GLN A 100 9.90 -2.81 9.86
N ARG A 101 10.95 -3.42 10.40
CA ARG A 101 11.05 -3.75 11.83
C ARG A 101 11.03 -2.52 12.71
N THR A 102 11.80 -1.49 12.35
CA THR A 102 11.86 -0.24 13.12
C THR A 102 10.49 0.43 13.15
N PHE A 103 9.82 0.55 11.99
CA PHE A 103 8.50 1.15 11.87
C PHE A 103 7.46 0.42 12.72
N LEU A 104 7.39 -0.92 12.60
CA LEU A 104 6.42 -1.72 13.38
C LEU A 104 6.71 -1.72 14.88
N THR A 105 8.00 -1.67 15.27
CA THR A 105 8.36 -1.50 16.69
C THR A 105 7.83 -0.18 17.23
N LYS A 106 8.02 0.92 16.49
CA LYS A 106 7.51 2.25 16.88
C LYS A 106 5.98 2.29 16.89
N GLN A 107 5.32 1.70 15.89
CA GLN A 107 3.87 1.54 15.87
C GLN A 107 3.37 0.83 17.14
N GLN A 108 4.03 -0.26 17.55
CA GLN A 108 3.68 -0.98 18.78
C GLN A 108 4.01 -0.19 20.06
N GLU A 109 5.06 0.63 20.08
CA GLU A 109 5.38 1.49 21.23
C GLU A 109 4.27 2.54 21.46
N VAL A 110 3.70 3.10 20.39
CA VAL A 110 2.67 4.15 20.46
C VAL A 110 1.29 3.56 20.74
N TRP A 111 0.88 2.53 19.99
CA TRP A 111 -0.49 2.01 20.01
C TRP A 111 -0.65 0.66 20.71
N GLY A 112 0.46 0.02 21.11
CA GLY A 112 0.47 -1.33 21.66
C GLY A 112 0.40 -2.42 20.58
N ASN A 113 0.57 -3.66 21.02
CA ASN A 113 0.42 -4.84 20.15
C ASN A 113 -1.06 -5.27 20.10
N ILE A 114 -1.84 -4.62 19.24
CA ILE A 114 -3.31 -4.77 19.19
C ILE A 114 -3.81 -5.66 18.05
N THR A 115 -2.96 -5.98 17.07
CA THR A 115 -3.33 -6.76 15.88
C THR A 115 -2.11 -7.41 15.24
N HIS A 116 -2.36 -8.44 14.43
CA HIS A 116 -1.39 -9.08 13.54
C HIS A 116 -1.73 -8.84 12.06
N LEU A 117 -2.68 -7.94 11.77
CA LEU A 117 -3.12 -7.61 10.42
C LEU A 117 -2.46 -6.30 9.97
N TYR A 118 -1.74 -6.34 8.86
CA TYR A 118 -0.98 -5.20 8.33
C TYR A 118 -1.29 -4.98 6.86
N THR A 119 -1.52 -3.74 6.48
CA THR A 119 -1.71 -3.32 5.08
C THR A 119 -0.45 -2.65 4.55
N LEU A 120 -0.06 -3.00 3.33
CA LEU A 120 1.08 -2.42 2.62
C LEU A 120 0.90 -2.65 1.11
N ASP A 121 0.62 -1.59 0.36
CA ASP A 121 0.20 -1.67 -1.04
C ASP A 121 1.12 -0.82 -1.92
N GLN A 122 2.33 -1.34 -2.16
CA GLN A 122 3.40 -0.56 -2.81
C GLN A 122 3.11 -0.28 -4.29
N SER A 123 2.50 -1.22 -5.01
CA SER A 123 2.20 -1.08 -6.44
C SER A 123 0.77 -0.63 -6.69
N ASN A 124 0.14 0.07 -5.74
CA ASN A 124 -1.16 0.67 -6.01
C ASN A 124 -0.96 1.81 -7.01
N GLU A 125 -1.55 1.68 -8.20
CA GLU A 125 -1.49 2.68 -9.29
C GLU A 125 -0.06 3.06 -9.72
N ASN A 126 0.88 2.14 -9.52
CA ASN A 126 2.27 2.29 -9.94
C ASN A 126 2.76 0.97 -10.52
N ASP A 127 3.29 1.02 -11.74
CA ASP A 127 3.83 -0.16 -12.41
C ASP A 127 5.00 -0.76 -11.61
N PRO A 128 5.02 -2.08 -11.38
CA PRO A 128 6.20 -2.76 -10.91
C PRO A 128 7.38 -2.54 -11.87
N LEU A 129 8.62 -2.65 -11.36
CA LEU A 129 9.83 -2.48 -12.21
C LEU A 129 9.96 -3.55 -13.31
N SER A 130 9.21 -4.64 -13.22
CA SER A 130 9.17 -5.72 -14.20
C SER A 130 7.88 -6.54 -14.07
N ASP A 131 7.38 -7.01 -15.20
CA ASP A 131 6.27 -7.96 -15.38
C ASP A 131 6.70 -9.44 -15.23
N ASP A 132 8.00 -9.72 -15.02
CA ASP A 132 8.49 -11.07 -14.82
C ASP A 132 7.87 -11.66 -13.55
N THR A 133 7.13 -12.76 -13.71
CA THR A 133 6.50 -13.49 -12.60
C THR A 133 7.47 -13.87 -11.47
N ALA A 134 8.75 -14.15 -11.78
CA ALA A 134 9.77 -14.43 -10.77
C ALA A 134 10.15 -13.16 -9.99
N TYR A 135 10.22 -12.01 -10.67
CA TYR A 135 10.41 -10.72 -10.01
C TYR A 135 9.22 -10.40 -9.09
N LEU A 136 7.98 -10.49 -9.60
CA LEU A 136 6.77 -10.22 -8.82
C LEU A 136 6.65 -11.15 -7.60
N ALA A 137 6.93 -12.44 -7.77
CA ALA A 137 6.96 -13.39 -6.67
C ALA A 137 8.05 -13.05 -5.63
N SER A 138 9.22 -12.58 -6.08
CA SER A 138 10.29 -12.15 -5.18
C SER A 138 9.93 -10.91 -4.37
N VAL A 139 9.22 -9.95 -4.99
CA VAL A 139 8.70 -8.76 -4.33
C VAL A 139 7.71 -9.14 -3.24
N ALA A 140 6.71 -9.97 -3.58
CA ALA A 140 5.71 -10.43 -2.62
C ALA A 140 6.34 -11.24 -1.47
N ALA A 141 7.29 -12.12 -1.78
CA ALA A 141 8.01 -12.90 -0.78
C ALA A 141 8.87 -12.03 0.15
N GLY A 142 9.59 -11.05 -0.41
CA GLY A 142 10.39 -10.09 0.36
C GLY A 142 9.55 -9.24 1.30
N THR A 143 8.41 -8.75 0.82
CA THR A 143 7.41 -8.02 1.62
C THR A 143 6.88 -8.87 2.79
N LEU A 144 6.45 -10.10 2.52
CA LEU A 144 5.95 -10.96 3.59
C LEU A 144 7.06 -11.35 4.59
N ALA A 145 8.28 -11.57 4.10
CA ALA A 145 9.43 -11.89 4.93
C ALA A 145 9.82 -10.73 5.85
N SER A 146 9.87 -9.49 5.34
CA SER A 146 10.19 -8.31 6.15
C SER A 146 9.15 -8.06 7.24
N LEU A 147 7.86 -8.26 6.91
CA LEU A 147 6.77 -8.20 7.88
C LEU A 147 6.98 -9.21 9.01
N ARG A 148 7.31 -10.45 8.66
CA ARG A 148 7.50 -11.54 9.62
C ARG A 148 8.75 -11.43 10.48
N VAL A 149 9.74 -10.64 10.07
CA VAL A 149 10.89 -10.29 10.92
C VAL A 149 10.45 -9.43 12.10
N ALA A 150 9.43 -8.58 11.91
CA ALA A 150 8.90 -7.71 12.95
C ALA A 150 7.80 -8.38 13.78
N ASP A 151 6.92 -9.14 13.12
CA ASP A 151 5.85 -9.91 13.75
C ASP A 151 5.72 -11.30 13.10
N PRO A 152 6.19 -12.38 13.75
CA PRO A 152 6.10 -13.74 13.21
C PRO A 152 4.67 -14.22 12.93
N ALA A 153 3.65 -13.63 13.58
CA ALA A 153 2.23 -13.94 13.35
C ALA A 153 1.58 -13.01 12.29
N GLY A 154 2.35 -12.06 11.75
CA GLY A 154 1.88 -11.04 10.83
C GLY A 154 1.22 -11.60 9.56
N VAL A 155 0.05 -11.07 9.27
CA VAL A 155 -0.73 -11.31 8.06
C VAL A 155 -0.75 -10.04 7.24
N TRP A 156 -0.32 -10.15 5.98
CA TRP A 156 -0.42 -9.07 5.02
C TRP A 156 -1.81 -9.07 4.39
N VAL A 157 -2.53 -7.98 4.59
CA VAL A 157 -3.81 -7.68 3.95
C VAL A 157 -3.52 -6.72 2.79
N MET A 158 -3.79 -7.17 1.57
CA MET A 158 -3.45 -6.43 0.34
C MET A 158 -4.73 -5.96 -0.35
N GLN A 159 -4.70 -4.75 -0.88
CA GLN A 159 -5.75 -4.23 -1.75
C GLN A 159 -5.74 -4.96 -3.10
N GLY A 160 -6.92 -5.35 -3.57
CA GLY A 160 -7.07 -5.96 -4.90
C GLY A 160 -7.21 -4.95 -6.04
N TRP A 161 -7.17 -3.65 -5.74
CA TRP A 161 -7.45 -2.59 -6.72
C TRP A 161 -6.48 -2.64 -7.90
N LEU A 162 -5.18 -2.86 -7.63
CA LEU A 162 -4.11 -2.91 -8.64
C LEU A 162 -4.27 -4.00 -9.73
N PHE A 163 -5.29 -4.86 -9.64
CA PHE A 163 -5.57 -5.86 -10.68
C PHE A 163 -6.62 -5.39 -11.69
N PHE A 164 -7.22 -4.22 -11.47
CA PHE A 164 -8.28 -3.69 -12.34
C PHE A 164 -7.75 -2.65 -13.35
N PRO A 165 -7.12 -1.52 -12.95
CA PRO A 165 -6.51 -0.61 -13.92
C PRO A 165 -5.36 -1.25 -14.71
N GLU A 166 -4.61 -2.14 -14.07
CA GLU A 166 -3.41 -2.77 -14.62
C GLU A 166 -3.68 -4.16 -15.20
N GLU A 167 -4.92 -4.46 -15.60
CA GLU A 167 -5.33 -5.79 -16.10
C GLU A 167 -4.52 -6.30 -17.32
N ALA A 168 -3.89 -5.38 -18.06
CA ALA A 168 -3.09 -5.68 -19.25
C ALA A 168 -1.59 -5.87 -18.97
N PHE A 169 -1.14 -5.55 -17.75
CA PHE A 169 0.23 -5.79 -17.27
C PHE A 169 0.42 -7.27 -16.92
#